data_AF-X1HMS9-F1
#
_entry.id   AF-X1HMS9-F1
#
_cell.length_a   1.000
_cell.length_b   1.000
_cell.length_c   1.000
_cell.angle_alpha   90.00
_cell.angle_beta   90.00
_cell.angle_gamma   90.00
#
_symmetry.space_group_name_H-M   'P 1'
#
loop_
_entity.id
_entity.type
_entity.pdbx_description
1 polymer ?
#
loop_
_entity_poly.entity_id
_entity_poly.type
_entity_poly.pdbx_seq_one_letter_code
_entity_poly.pdbx_strand_id
1 'polypeptide(L)'
;MCTPDLKGSQGTFSFYTSDKERIKKREGGINIPVTLNGDKIETYISGPENTLLQNDEEIRLPLRISIDKNKEEALLEVSGQKFKLEKHTFSGWKKLTFRPGLGIKIKAICRFYISQIHPYFEMYLTPLNLDPEKPALPLSHPFIYSVYLAKLLGSFITLGEANDTWALNEGVLSEEAFLELTYSNHREWENMLFNAMDKTKKG
;
A
#
# COMPACT_ATOMS: atom_id res chain seq x y z
N MET A 1 -8.58 16.30 12.14
CA MET A 1 -7.28 15.67 11.78
C MET A 1 -7.62 14.53 10.83
N CYS A 2 -6.93 14.44 9.70
CA CYS A 2 -7.11 13.39 8.69
C CYS A 2 -6.68 12.01 9.22
N THR A 3 -7.23 10.93 8.67
CA THR A 3 -6.83 9.56 9.02
C THR A 3 -5.37 9.32 8.62
N PRO A 4 -4.46 8.95 9.54
CA PRO A 4 -3.07 8.67 9.20
C PRO A 4 -2.92 7.30 8.54
N ASP A 5 -1.75 7.04 7.98
CA ASP A 5 -1.36 5.69 7.62
C ASP A 5 -1.09 4.84 8.88
N LEU A 6 -0.82 3.55 8.68
CA LEU A 6 -0.55 2.60 9.76
C LEU A 6 0.66 2.98 10.62
N LYS A 7 1.60 3.75 10.06
CA LYS A 7 2.81 4.23 10.75
C LYS A 7 2.56 5.55 11.49
N GLY A 8 1.35 6.11 11.43
CA GLY A 8 1.00 7.39 12.07
C GLY A 8 1.36 8.63 11.25
N SER A 9 1.82 8.46 10.01
CA SER A 9 2.18 9.57 9.11
C SER A 9 0.98 10.00 8.24
N GLN A 10 1.12 11.05 7.44
CA GLN A 10 0.09 11.47 6.48
C GLN A 10 0.08 10.65 5.17
N GLY A 11 0.98 9.67 5.02
CA GLY A 11 1.03 8.82 3.83
C GLY A 11 2.45 8.50 3.39
N THR A 12 3.18 7.71 4.18
CA THR A 12 4.55 7.31 3.82
C THR A 12 4.52 6.16 2.83
N PHE A 13 4.88 6.41 1.58
CA PHE A 13 5.02 5.35 0.57
C PHE A 13 6.36 4.63 0.68
N SER A 14 6.45 3.44 0.08
CA SER A 14 7.73 2.71 -0.05
C SER A 14 8.16 2.60 -1.50
N PHE A 15 9.40 2.99 -1.78
CA PHE A 15 10.03 2.84 -3.08
C PHE A 15 11.16 1.81 -3.01
N TYR A 16 10.98 0.72 -3.74
CA TYR A 16 11.94 -0.36 -3.86
C TYR A 16 12.77 -0.14 -5.10
N THR A 17 14.10 -0.11 -5.00
CA THR A 17 14.94 0.05 -6.18
C THR A 17 16.27 -0.69 -6.08
N SER A 18 16.72 -1.26 -7.18
CA SER A 18 18.10 -1.75 -7.33
C SER A 18 19.04 -0.71 -7.92
N ASP A 19 18.54 0.46 -8.32
CA ASP A 19 19.34 1.58 -8.80
C ASP A 19 19.86 2.40 -7.62
N LYS A 20 21.17 2.44 -7.43
CA LYS A 20 21.81 3.18 -6.34
C LYS A 20 21.64 4.69 -6.48
N GLU A 21 21.56 5.20 -7.70
CA GLU A 21 21.44 6.64 -7.96
C GLU A 21 20.05 7.18 -7.55
N ARG A 22 19.06 6.29 -7.46
CA ARG A 22 17.71 6.64 -7.00
C ARG A 22 17.52 6.57 -5.50
N ILE A 23 18.50 6.06 -4.74
CA ILE A 23 18.46 6.00 -3.28
C ILE A 23 18.91 7.36 -2.72
N LYS A 24 17.95 8.25 -2.49
CA LYS A 24 18.18 9.60 -1.96
C LYS A 24 17.22 9.92 -0.80
N LYS A 25 17.51 10.96 -0.02
CA LYS A 25 16.54 11.44 0.98
C LYS A 25 15.22 11.81 0.29
N ARG A 26 14.10 11.43 0.90
CA ARG A 26 12.73 11.68 0.46
C ARG A 26 11.98 12.42 1.55
N GLU A 27 10.99 13.21 1.15
CA GLU A 27 10.09 13.92 2.06
C GLU A 27 8.83 13.09 2.34
N GLY A 28 8.25 12.46 1.31
CA GLY A 28 6.97 11.74 1.44
C GLY A 28 7.05 10.22 1.55
N GLY A 29 8.24 9.62 1.44
CA GLY A 29 8.37 8.17 1.40
C GLY A 29 9.73 7.66 1.87
N ILE A 30 9.91 6.34 1.80
CA ILE A 30 11.17 5.67 2.14
C ILE A 30 11.74 4.91 0.94
N ASN A 31 13.07 4.84 0.86
CA ASN A 31 13.75 3.95 -0.08
C ASN A 31 14.04 2.62 0.61
N ILE A 32 13.73 1.53 -0.08
CA ILE A 32 14.12 0.18 0.31
C ILE A 32 15.04 -0.34 -0.80
N PRO A 33 16.37 -0.26 -0.61
CA PRO A 33 17.32 -0.80 -1.56
C PRO A 33 17.09 -2.30 -1.73
N VAL A 34 17.11 -2.79 -2.97
CA VAL A 34 16.96 -4.21 -3.27
C VAL A 34 18.07 -4.71 -4.18
N THR A 35 18.42 -5.98 -4.01
CA THR A 35 19.42 -6.66 -4.83
C THR A 35 18.74 -7.80 -5.58
N LEU A 36 19.01 -7.90 -6.88
CA LEU A 36 18.58 -9.04 -7.68
C LEU A 36 19.58 -10.19 -7.52
N ASN A 37 19.08 -11.34 -7.07
CA ASN A 37 19.78 -12.61 -7.06
C ASN A 37 19.22 -13.47 -8.19
N GLY A 38 19.77 -13.31 -9.40
CA GLY A 38 19.16 -13.81 -10.63
C GLY A 38 17.88 -13.05 -10.93
N ASP A 39 16.75 -13.76 -10.94
CA ASP A 39 15.42 -13.17 -11.13
C ASP A 39 14.62 -13.07 -9.83
N LYS A 40 15.29 -13.13 -8.66
CA LYS A 40 14.65 -13.08 -7.34
C LYS A 40 15.13 -11.89 -6.52
N ILE A 41 14.20 -11.28 -5.81
CA ILE A 41 14.44 -10.25 -4.80
C ILE A 41 13.82 -10.73 -3.49
N GLU A 42 14.62 -10.75 -2.43
CA GLU A 42 14.13 -10.92 -1.06
C GLU A 42 14.27 -9.58 -0.33
N THR A 43 13.16 -9.08 0.19
CA THR A 43 13.07 -7.77 0.84
C THR A 43 11.96 -7.79 1.90
N TYR A 44 11.51 -6.63 2.35
CA TYR A 44 10.47 -6.48 3.36
C TYR A 44 9.56 -5.28 3.09
N ILE A 45 8.38 -5.30 3.70
CA ILE A 45 7.51 -4.14 3.85
C ILE A 45 7.75 -3.56 5.25
N SER A 46 8.06 -2.27 5.28
CA SER A 46 8.24 -1.48 6.50
C SER A 46 6.88 -1.26 7.17
N GLY A 47 6.69 -1.85 8.34
CA GLY A 47 5.45 -1.76 9.11
C GLY A 47 5.43 -0.63 10.14
N PRO A 48 4.48 -0.67 11.10
CA PRO A 48 4.47 0.25 12.23
C PRO A 48 5.56 -0.13 13.24
N GLU A 49 5.86 0.79 14.16
CA GLU A 49 6.75 0.52 15.29
C GLU A 49 6.15 -0.51 16.25
N ASN A 50 7.01 -1.34 16.83
CA ASN A 50 6.64 -2.31 17.83
C ASN A 50 6.80 -1.73 19.25
N THR A 51 5.77 -1.04 19.71
CA THR A 51 5.73 -0.43 21.06
C THR A 51 5.69 -1.43 22.22
N LEU A 52 5.72 -2.74 21.94
CA LEU A 52 5.83 -3.80 22.95
C LEU A 52 7.28 -4.10 23.33
N LEU A 53 8.25 -3.66 22.53
CA LEU A 53 9.68 -3.86 22.80
C LEU A 53 10.23 -2.69 23.62
N GLN A 54 11.32 -2.92 24.36
CA GLN A 54 11.99 -1.85 25.13
C GLN A 54 12.63 -0.79 24.21
N ASN A 55 13.00 -1.18 23.00
CA ASN A 55 13.39 -0.28 21.93
C ASN A 55 12.33 -0.39 20.84
N ASP A 56 11.73 0.73 20.46
CA ASP A 56 10.74 0.77 19.38
C ASP A 56 11.39 0.34 18.06
N GLU A 57 11.21 -0.93 17.69
CA GLU A 57 11.71 -1.47 16.42
C GLU A 57 10.59 -1.56 15.40
N GLU A 58 10.89 -1.18 14.15
CA GLU A 58 9.95 -1.31 13.04
C GLU A 58 9.66 -2.79 12.74
N ILE A 59 8.37 -3.14 12.65
CA ILE A 59 7.97 -4.49 12.25
C ILE A 59 8.21 -4.65 10.76
N ARG A 60 9.13 -5.55 10.39
CA ARG A 60 9.39 -5.89 8.98
C ARG A 60 8.59 -7.11 8.55
N LEU A 61 7.80 -6.96 7.50
CA LEU A 61 7.04 -8.06 6.89
C LEU A 61 7.79 -8.60 5.66
N PRO A 62 8.22 -9.87 5.64
CA PRO A 62 8.96 -10.42 4.50
C PRO A 62 8.16 -10.34 3.19
N LEU A 63 8.84 -9.89 2.14
CA LEU A 63 8.34 -9.81 0.76
C LEU A 63 9.33 -10.50 -0.15
N ARG A 64 8.85 -11.46 -0.94
CA ARG A 64 9.63 -12.11 -1.99
C ARG A 64 9.05 -11.75 -3.35
N ILE A 65 9.91 -11.43 -4.30
CA ILE A 65 9.54 -11.05 -5.66
C ILE A 65 10.33 -11.95 -6.62
N SER A 66 9.63 -12.63 -7.52
CA SER A 66 10.24 -13.42 -8.61
C SER A 66 9.85 -12.79 -9.94
N ILE A 67 10.85 -12.36 -10.72
CA ILE A 67 10.69 -11.57 -11.94
C ILE A 67 10.63 -12.50 -13.15
N ASP A 68 9.73 -12.24 -14.09
CA ASP A 68 9.74 -12.82 -15.44
C ASP A 68 10.02 -11.70 -16.44
N LYS A 69 11.29 -11.54 -16.82
CA LYS A 69 11.73 -10.47 -17.73
C LYS A 69 11.10 -10.56 -19.12
N ASN A 70 10.76 -11.76 -19.57
CA ASN A 70 10.19 -11.97 -20.92
C ASN A 70 8.74 -11.50 -21.00
N LYS A 71 8.00 -11.59 -19.89
CA LYS A 71 6.59 -11.18 -19.79
C LYS A 71 6.40 -9.80 -19.17
N GLU A 72 7.47 -9.16 -18.75
CA GLU A 72 7.43 -7.90 -17.98
C GLU A 72 6.49 -7.99 -16.75
N GLU A 73 6.50 -9.12 -16.06
CA GLU A 73 5.70 -9.36 -14.86
C GLU A 73 6.57 -9.84 -13.68
N ALA A 74 6.02 -9.80 -12.47
CA ALA A 74 6.60 -10.44 -11.30
C ALA A 74 5.55 -11.18 -10.47
N LEU A 75 5.96 -12.28 -9.85
CA LEU A 75 5.21 -12.98 -8.80
C LEU A 75 5.64 -12.46 -7.44
N LEU A 76 4.73 -11.84 -6.70
CA LEU A 76 4.95 -11.32 -5.35
C LEU A 76 4.38 -12.29 -4.32
N GLU A 77 5.15 -12.57 -3.27
CA GLU A 77 4.74 -13.37 -2.11
C GLU A 77 4.92 -12.56 -0.84
N VAL A 78 3.82 -12.30 -0.13
CA VAL A 78 3.81 -11.47 1.08
C VAL A 78 2.64 -11.87 1.96
N SER A 79 2.78 -11.83 3.29
CA SER A 79 1.67 -12.08 4.22
C SER A 79 0.88 -13.39 3.95
N GLY A 80 1.52 -14.42 3.39
CA GLY A 80 0.89 -15.71 3.07
C GLY A 80 0.05 -15.74 1.79
N GLN A 81 0.03 -14.66 1.00
CA GLN A 81 -0.61 -14.60 -0.32
C GLN A 81 0.45 -14.54 -1.44
N LYS A 82 0.08 -15.04 -2.62
CA LYS A 82 0.87 -14.94 -3.85
C LYS A 82 0.03 -14.31 -4.96
N PHE A 83 0.59 -13.37 -5.71
CA PHE A 83 -0.10 -12.76 -6.85
C PHE A 83 0.90 -12.30 -7.91
N LYS A 84 0.47 -12.36 -9.17
CA LYS A 84 1.20 -11.79 -10.29
C LYS A 84 0.91 -10.29 -10.39
N LEU A 85 1.89 -9.54 -10.86
CA LEU A 85 1.78 -8.12 -11.13
C LEU A 85 2.54 -7.80 -12.41
N GLU A 86 1.84 -7.27 -13.39
CA GLU A 86 2.41 -6.78 -14.64
C GLU A 86 3.02 -5.40 -14.41
N LYS A 87 4.13 -5.10 -15.09
CA LYS A 87 4.72 -3.77 -15.10
C LYS A 87 3.67 -2.75 -15.53
N HIS A 88 3.70 -1.57 -14.92
CA HIS A 88 2.78 -0.45 -15.18
C HIS A 88 1.31 -0.75 -14.90
N THR A 89 1.03 -1.65 -13.96
CA THR A 89 -0.32 -1.90 -13.45
C THR A 89 -0.33 -1.85 -11.93
N PHE A 90 -1.40 -1.30 -11.35
CA PHE A 90 -1.62 -1.41 -9.91
C PHE A 90 -2.23 -2.76 -9.57
N SER A 91 -1.73 -3.39 -8.52
CA SER A 91 -2.44 -4.49 -7.90
C SER A 91 -3.76 -3.98 -7.29
N GLY A 92 -4.80 -4.82 -7.25
CA GLY A 92 -5.91 -4.59 -6.31
C GLY A 92 -5.42 -4.56 -4.85
N TRP A 93 -6.27 -4.10 -3.92
CA TRP A 93 -5.92 -4.02 -2.50
C TRP A 93 -5.42 -5.36 -1.93
N LYS A 94 -4.22 -5.34 -1.35
CA LYS A 94 -3.60 -6.49 -0.71
C LYS A 94 -3.64 -6.34 0.79
N LYS A 95 -4.27 -7.30 1.47
CA LYS A 95 -4.36 -7.34 2.94
C LYS A 95 -3.05 -7.85 3.53
N LEU A 96 -2.44 -7.04 4.40
CA LEU A 96 -1.21 -7.34 5.12
C LEU A 96 -1.50 -7.59 6.61
N THR A 97 -0.68 -8.43 7.24
CA THR A 97 -0.78 -8.72 8.68
C THR A 97 0.57 -8.61 9.36
N PHE A 98 0.75 -7.54 10.13
CA PHE A 98 1.91 -7.35 11.00
C PHE A 98 1.65 -8.00 12.36
N ARG A 99 2.69 -8.59 12.95
CA ARG A 99 2.61 -9.37 14.21
C ARG A 99 3.67 -8.86 15.19
N PRO A 100 3.39 -7.80 15.97
CA PRO A 100 4.34 -7.25 16.94
C PRO A 100 4.64 -8.19 18.11
N GLY A 101 3.73 -9.11 18.43
CA GLY A 101 3.88 -10.03 19.55
C GLY A 101 2.86 -11.16 19.49
N LEU A 102 2.91 -12.06 20.48
CA LEU A 102 2.05 -13.22 20.55
C LEU A 102 0.57 -12.80 20.65
N GLY A 103 -0.26 -13.29 19.73
CA GLY A 103 -1.71 -13.01 19.72
C GLY A 103 -2.13 -11.67 19.11
N ILE A 104 -1.21 -10.71 18.91
CA ILE A 104 -1.53 -9.38 18.37
C ILE A 104 -1.36 -9.37 16.84
N LYS A 105 -2.36 -8.81 16.15
CA LYS A 105 -2.39 -8.69 14.69
C LYS A 105 -2.81 -7.28 14.30
N ILE A 106 -1.95 -6.59 13.57
CA ILE A 106 -2.25 -5.28 12.99
C ILE A 106 -2.52 -5.49 11.50
N LYS A 107 -3.68 -5.01 11.02
CA LYS A 107 -4.18 -5.23 9.67
C LYS A 107 -4.06 -3.95 8.85
N ALA A 108 -3.55 -4.11 7.64
CA ALA A 108 -3.40 -3.01 6.70
C ALA A 108 -3.74 -3.46 5.29
N ILE A 109 -4.00 -2.50 4.42
CA ILE A 109 -4.12 -2.71 2.98
C ILE A 109 -3.15 -1.79 2.23
N CYS A 110 -2.65 -2.26 1.10
CA CYS A 110 -1.80 -1.48 0.21
C CYS A 110 -1.98 -1.94 -1.24
N ARG A 111 -1.48 -1.15 -2.18
CA ARG A 111 -1.36 -1.51 -3.59
C ARG A 111 0.10 -1.46 -4.03
N PHE A 112 0.46 -2.37 -4.92
CA PHE A 112 1.80 -2.50 -5.50
C PHE A 112 1.75 -2.01 -6.94
N TYR A 113 2.84 -1.39 -7.40
CA TYR A 113 3.02 -0.95 -8.78
C TYR A 113 4.48 -1.13 -9.20
N ILE A 114 4.74 -1.89 -10.25
CA ILE A 114 6.11 -2.07 -10.77
C ILE A 114 6.33 -1.03 -11.88
N SER A 115 7.19 -0.05 -11.63
CA SER A 115 7.54 0.97 -12.63
C SER A 115 8.61 0.47 -13.60
N GLN A 116 9.50 -0.42 -13.15
CA GLN A 116 10.59 -0.93 -13.97
C GLN A 116 11.02 -2.33 -13.53
N ILE A 117 11.35 -3.17 -14.50
CA ILE A 117 11.93 -4.51 -14.26
C ILE A 117 13.41 -4.55 -14.66
N HIS A 118 13.77 -3.88 -15.75
CA HIS A 118 15.12 -3.81 -16.29
C HIS A 118 15.35 -2.40 -16.89
N PRO A 119 16.58 -1.87 -16.91
CA PRO A 119 17.83 -2.48 -16.42
C PRO A 119 17.93 -2.57 -14.89
N TYR A 120 17.20 -1.73 -14.16
CA TYR A 120 17.06 -1.80 -12.71
C TYR A 120 15.62 -2.16 -12.33
N PHE A 121 15.44 -2.87 -11.23
CA PHE A 121 14.12 -3.10 -10.68
C PHE A 121 13.65 -1.89 -9.91
N GLU A 122 12.39 -1.50 -10.11
CA GLU A 122 11.73 -0.45 -9.38
C GLU A 122 10.27 -0.79 -9.11
N MET A 123 9.84 -0.59 -7.87
CA MET A 123 8.47 -0.83 -7.45
C MET A 123 8.04 0.19 -6.41
N TYR A 124 6.84 0.72 -6.59
CA TYR A 124 6.14 1.55 -5.64
C TYR A 124 5.15 0.71 -4.84
N LEU A 125 5.04 1.03 -3.55
CA LEU A 125 4.00 0.55 -2.66
C LEU A 125 3.29 1.77 -2.06
N THR A 126 1.96 1.81 -2.17
CA THR A 126 1.16 2.85 -1.51
C THR A 126 1.44 2.87 0.00
N PRO A 127 1.17 3.99 0.68
CA PRO A 127 1.13 4.00 2.14
C PRO A 127 0.27 2.87 2.70
N LEU A 128 0.66 2.37 3.88
CA LEU A 128 -0.07 1.31 4.56
C LEU A 128 -1.38 1.87 5.11
N ASN A 129 -2.48 1.61 4.41
CA ASN A 129 -3.81 2.04 4.82
C ASN A 129 -4.33 1.13 5.94
N LEU A 130 -5.16 1.68 6.82
CA LEU A 130 -5.88 0.88 7.82
C LEU A 130 -6.84 -0.06 7.08
N ASP A 131 -6.90 -1.34 7.47
CA ASP A 131 -7.86 -2.27 6.84
C ASP A 131 -9.30 -1.88 7.23
N PRO A 132 -10.16 -1.45 6.30
CA PRO A 132 -11.51 -1.00 6.64
C PRO A 132 -12.42 -2.13 7.14
N GLU A 133 -12.08 -3.41 6.93
CA GLU A 133 -12.82 -4.53 7.52
C GLU A 133 -12.40 -4.83 8.96
N LYS A 134 -11.18 -4.45 9.36
CA LYS A 134 -10.60 -4.69 10.69
C LYS A 134 -9.73 -3.49 11.12
N PRO A 135 -10.32 -2.30 11.24
CA PRO A 135 -9.52 -1.09 11.36
C PRO A 135 -8.88 -1.00 12.75
N ALA A 136 -7.59 -0.67 12.78
CA ALA A 136 -6.85 -0.50 14.03
C ALA A 136 -7.21 0.79 14.78
N LEU A 137 -7.82 1.76 14.07
CA LEU A 137 -8.33 3.02 14.60
C LEU A 137 -9.73 3.31 14.00
N PRO A 138 -10.61 4.06 14.66
CA PRO A 138 -11.92 4.39 14.10
C PRO A 138 -11.82 5.12 12.75
N LEU A 139 -12.38 4.52 11.69
CA LEU A 139 -12.43 5.09 10.34
C LEU A 139 -13.75 5.81 10.01
N SER A 140 -14.83 5.46 10.72
CA SER A 140 -16.17 5.95 10.43
C SER A 140 -16.99 6.09 11.71
N HIS A 141 -18.06 6.88 11.65
CA HIS A 141 -19.12 6.88 12.64
C HIS A 141 -20.47 6.50 11.99
N PRO A 142 -21.15 5.45 12.46
CA PRO A 142 -20.72 4.51 13.49
C PRO A 142 -19.48 3.68 13.04
N PHE A 143 -18.74 3.10 13.99
CA PHE A 143 -17.52 2.34 13.73
C PHE A 143 -17.71 1.23 12.68
N ILE A 144 -18.85 0.53 12.74
CA ILE A 144 -19.17 -0.59 11.86
C ILE A 144 -19.40 -0.18 10.40
N TYR A 145 -19.59 1.12 10.12
CA TYR A 145 -19.95 1.58 8.77
C TYR A 145 -18.83 1.33 7.76
N SER A 146 -17.57 1.55 8.14
CA SER A 146 -16.38 1.18 7.34
C SER A 146 -16.35 -0.31 7.00
N VAL A 147 -16.61 -1.18 7.97
CA VAL A 147 -16.67 -2.63 7.80
C VAL A 147 -17.81 -3.04 6.87
N TYR A 148 -18.97 -2.41 7.00
CA TYR A 148 -20.13 -2.62 6.13
C TYR A 148 -19.81 -2.24 4.67
N LEU A 149 -19.24 -1.05 4.44
CA LEU A 149 -18.85 -0.61 3.10
C LEU A 149 -17.79 -1.53 2.50
N ALA A 150 -16.79 -1.93 3.28
CA ALA A 150 -15.73 -2.81 2.79
C ALA A 150 -16.24 -4.20 2.39
N LYS A 151 -17.20 -4.75 3.16
CA LYS A 151 -17.86 -6.02 2.81
C LYS A 151 -18.73 -5.92 1.56
N LEU A 152 -19.31 -4.75 1.29
CA LEU A 152 -20.22 -4.54 0.18
C LEU A 152 -19.51 -4.18 -1.13
N LEU A 153 -18.49 -3.32 -1.04
CA LEU A 153 -17.82 -2.70 -2.20
C LEU A 153 -16.36 -3.16 -2.37
N GLY A 154 -15.83 -3.92 -1.42
CA GLY A 154 -14.41 -4.28 -1.34
C GLY A 154 -13.60 -3.29 -0.49
N SER A 155 -12.33 -3.63 -0.24
CA SER A 155 -11.39 -2.72 0.43
C SER A 155 -11.24 -1.42 -0.35
N PHE A 156 -10.97 -0.31 0.35
CA PHE A 156 -10.92 1.03 -0.21
C PHE A 156 -9.90 1.90 0.50
N ILE A 157 -9.48 3.00 -0.13
CA ILE A 157 -8.55 3.98 0.44
C ILE A 157 -9.08 4.58 1.75
N THR A 158 -8.30 4.46 2.83
CA THR A 158 -8.68 4.96 4.16
C THR A 158 -7.87 6.16 4.61
N LEU A 159 -6.74 6.42 3.95
CA LEU A 159 -5.85 7.54 4.23
C LEU A 159 -6.56 8.86 3.95
N GLY A 160 -6.40 9.84 4.83
CA GLY A 160 -7.03 11.14 4.63
C GLY A 160 -6.41 11.93 3.47
N GLU A 161 -5.09 11.80 3.26
CA GLU A 161 -4.41 12.26 2.04
C GLU A 161 -4.29 11.08 1.05
N ALA A 162 -5.37 10.82 0.32
CA ALA A 162 -5.51 9.62 -0.51
C ALA A 162 -4.59 9.57 -1.73
N ASN A 163 -4.24 10.72 -2.31
CA ASN A 163 -3.49 10.82 -3.55
C ASN A 163 -2.05 11.19 -3.25
N ASP A 164 -1.12 10.32 -3.62
CA ASP A 164 0.28 10.43 -3.25
C ASP A 164 1.04 11.41 -4.16
N THR A 165 0.84 12.71 -3.92
CA THR A 165 1.50 13.76 -4.69
C THR A 165 3.00 13.80 -4.47
N TRP A 166 3.49 13.30 -3.33
CA TRP A 166 4.92 13.18 -3.09
C TRP A 166 5.57 12.12 -3.97
N ALA A 167 4.94 10.95 -4.15
CA ALA A 167 5.45 9.94 -5.07
C ALA A 167 5.53 10.46 -6.52
N LEU A 168 4.58 11.30 -6.94
CA LEU A 168 4.66 12.00 -8.23
C LEU A 168 5.81 13.02 -8.26
N ASN A 169 5.84 13.97 -7.31
CA ASN A 169 6.84 15.04 -7.27
C ASN A 169 8.27 14.52 -7.16
N GLU A 170 8.47 13.39 -6.47
CA GLU A 170 9.78 12.76 -6.31
C GLU A 170 10.14 11.78 -7.46
N GLY A 171 9.28 11.70 -8.48
CA GLY A 171 9.46 10.88 -9.69
C GLY A 171 9.37 9.37 -9.46
N VAL A 172 8.74 8.93 -8.36
CA VAL A 172 8.51 7.51 -8.07
C VAL A 172 7.35 6.96 -8.88
N LEU A 173 6.31 7.77 -9.07
CA LEU A 173 5.22 7.51 -10.00
C LEU A 173 5.37 8.42 -11.22
N SER A 174 4.98 7.90 -12.39
CA SER A 174 4.72 8.75 -13.56
C SER A 174 3.38 9.47 -13.40
N GLU A 175 3.13 10.47 -14.24
CA GLU A 175 1.84 11.17 -14.26
C GLU A 175 0.69 10.22 -14.56
N GLU A 176 0.88 9.27 -15.48
CA GLU A 176 -0.14 8.27 -15.84
C GLU A 176 -0.46 7.36 -14.66
N ALA A 177 0.57 6.88 -13.95
CA ALA A 177 0.38 6.02 -12.79
C ALA A 177 -0.28 6.78 -11.63
N PHE A 178 0.10 8.05 -11.42
CA PHE A 178 -0.55 8.91 -10.44
C PHE A 178 -2.04 9.11 -10.77
N LEU A 179 -2.37 9.42 -12.02
CA LEU A 179 -3.76 9.59 -12.47
C LEU A 179 -4.55 8.28 -12.35
N GLU A 180 -3.98 7.14 -12.71
CA GLU A 180 -4.63 5.83 -12.54
C GLU A 180 -5.00 5.59 -11.07
N LEU A 181 -4.05 5.81 -10.15
CA LEU A 181 -4.28 5.67 -8.72
C LEU A 181 -5.36 6.65 -8.22
N THR A 182 -5.26 7.92 -8.61
CA THR A 182 -6.23 8.96 -8.22
C THR A 182 -7.64 8.64 -8.71
N TYR A 183 -7.81 8.27 -9.98
CA TYR A 183 -9.12 7.89 -10.50
C TYR A 183 -9.60 6.56 -9.91
N SER A 184 -8.70 5.65 -9.55
CA SER A 184 -9.12 4.44 -8.83
C SER A 184 -9.66 4.75 -7.44
N ASN A 185 -9.01 5.64 -6.68
CA ASN A 185 -9.49 6.10 -5.38
C ASN A 185 -10.81 6.86 -5.52
N HIS A 186 -10.92 7.70 -6.54
CA HIS A 186 -12.15 8.44 -6.84
C HIS A 186 -13.34 7.51 -7.09
N ARG A 187 -13.16 6.46 -7.91
CA ARG A 187 -14.20 5.46 -8.16
C ARG A 187 -14.66 4.75 -6.89
N GLU A 188 -13.76 4.49 -5.94
CA GLU A 188 -14.14 3.91 -4.64
C GLU A 188 -15.08 4.84 -3.87
N TRP A 189 -14.80 6.15 -3.86
CA TRP A 189 -15.66 7.14 -3.22
C TRP A 189 -16.99 7.33 -3.95
N GLU A 190 -17.00 7.37 -5.28
CA GLU A 190 -18.23 7.43 -6.07
C GLU A 190 -19.13 6.23 -5.74
N ASN A 191 -18.57 5.02 -5.69
CA ASN A 191 -19.32 3.83 -5.32
C ASN A 191 -19.94 3.94 -3.93
N MET A 192 -19.24 4.51 -2.94
CA MET A 192 -19.78 4.75 -1.61
C MET A 192 -20.87 5.83 -1.60
N LEU A 193 -20.64 6.92 -2.32
CA LEU A 193 -21.60 8.02 -2.45
C LEU A 193 -22.90 7.53 -3.07
N PHE A 194 -22.83 6.88 -4.23
CA PHE A 194 -24.01 6.35 -4.91
C PHE A 194 -24.70 5.26 -4.10
N ASN A 195 -23.95 4.42 -3.38
CA ASN A 195 -24.54 3.46 -2.43
C ASN A 195 -25.37 4.16 -1.34
N ALA A 196 -24.87 5.26 -0.80
CA ALA A 196 -25.57 6.04 0.21
C ALA A 196 -26.80 6.74 -0.38
N MET A 197 -26.67 7.33 -1.58
CA MET A 197 -27.78 8.00 -2.28
C MET A 197 -28.93 7.02 -2.58
N ASP A 198 -28.63 5.84 -3.12
CA ASP A 198 -29.64 4.83 -3.44
C ASP A 198 -30.42 4.35 -2.20
N LYS A 199 -29.78 4.40 -1.03
CA LYS A 199 -30.38 3.97 0.25
C LYS A 199 -31.09 5.09 1.00
N THR A 200 -30.91 6.34 0.58
CA THR A 200 -31.46 7.52 1.24
C THR A 200 -32.67 8.03 0.48
N LYS A 201 -33.88 7.69 0.95
CA LYS A 201 -35.15 8.02 0.24
C LYS A 201 -35.51 9.51 0.24
N LYS A 202 -34.98 10.30 1.17
CA LYS A 202 -35.21 11.74 1.30
C LYS A 202 -33.95 12.41 1.83
N GLY A 203 -33.49 13.46 1.15
CA GLY A 203 -32.41 14.35 1.60
C GLY A 203 -32.93 15.53 2.38
#